data_AF-A0A6N7IAY9-F1
#
_entry.id   AF-A0A6N7IAY9-F1
#
_cell.length_a   1.000
_cell.length_b   1.000
_cell.length_c   1.000
_cell.angle_alpha   90.00
_cell.angle_beta   90.00
_cell.angle_gamma   90.00
#
_symmetry.space_group_name_H-M   'P 1'
#
loop_
_entity.id
_entity.type
_entity.pdbx_description
1 polymer ?
#
loop_
_entity_poly.entity_id
_entity_poly.type
_entity_poly.pdbx_seq_one_letter_code
_entity_poly.pdbx_strand_id
1 'polypeptide(L)'
;MFRVRIGRVGLGLALVFTALTLPAAATSKASGSPEREARQTRSLACHGSTMLRAVRLPSALEPVCDLVGRKIMDEGGVGAHVPPPGWGVAVNALTLTGEQVFAIETRADRSVLLLDVGLERSDQEAATASQSAATAGAACRDGAWRNRGVSERDNHRWRFNPAHRPSGLSVSAARRAIAAGRGYFADQHNDCGYAAVEGANAPTITYRGTTSRAPGIGADGACSRHDGVNVVGFGSLRRTSAIASTCYWYVRREIRESDAKLGRTNARWTTSPGRRCTRAMDIASVMAHETGHTFGLSHPRGSHPSLTMNGRIPACSKAFRTLGRGDIRGIRAKYGG
;
A
#
# COMPACT_ATOMS: atom_id res chain seq x y z
N MET A 1 -50.40 51.11 -9.38
CA MET A 1 -50.71 51.25 -10.81
C MET A 1 -51.27 49.93 -11.35
N PHE A 2 -52.46 50.02 -11.94
CA PHE A 2 -53.21 49.08 -12.79
C PHE A 2 -53.46 47.62 -12.35
N ARG A 3 -54.70 47.40 -11.88
CA ARG A 3 -55.48 46.17 -12.07
C ARG A 3 -55.86 46.03 -13.55
N VAL A 4 -55.78 44.83 -14.12
CA VAL A 4 -56.63 44.40 -15.23
C VAL A 4 -57.06 42.94 -15.01
N ARG A 5 -58.38 42.73 -15.01
CA ARG A 5 -59.07 41.43 -15.09
C ARG A 5 -59.37 41.15 -16.56
N ILE A 6 -59.05 39.96 -17.08
CA ILE A 6 -59.73 39.24 -18.18
C ILE A 6 -59.29 37.76 -18.00
N GLY A 7 -60.07 36.69 -18.10
CA GLY A 7 -61.43 36.37 -18.52
C GLY A 7 -61.40 34.86 -18.79
N ARG A 8 -62.32 34.09 -18.18
CA ARG A 8 -62.41 32.63 -18.36
C ARG A 8 -63.00 32.32 -19.75
N VAL A 9 -62.38 31.40 -20.48
CA VAL A 9 -63.03 30.62 -21.54
C VAL A 9 -62.73 29.15 -21.25
N GLY A 10 -63.80 28.38 -21.03
CA GLY A 10 -63.73 26.94 -20.85
C GLY A 10 -63.61 26.21 -22.17
N LEU A 11 -63.00 25.04 -22.13
CA LEU A 11 -63.28 23.98 -23.08
C LEU A 11 -63.09 22.65 -22.34
N GLY A 12 -64.18 21.89 -22.28
CA GLY A 12 -64.21 20.58 -21.66
C GLY A 12 -63.41 19.58 -22.49
N LEU A 13 -62.60 18.77 -21.82
CA LEU A 13 -62.02 17.57 -22.38
C LEU A 13 -62.40 16.41 -21.46
N ALA A 14 -63.32 15.58 -21.93
CA ALA A 14 -63.66 14.32 -21.30
C ALA A 14 -62.48 13.35 -21.50
N LEU A 15 -61.70 13.13 -20.44
CA LEU A 15 -60.67 12.10 -20.39
C LEU A 15 -61.32 10.77 -19.99
N VAL A 16 -61.43 9.88 -20.98
CA VAL A 16 -61.74 8.46 -20.78
C VAL A 16 -60.51 7.83 -20.10
N PHE A 17 -60.64 7.49 -18.81
CA PHE A 17 -59.66 6.68 -18.09
C PHE A 17 -59.84 5.21 -18.49
N THR A 18 -59.08 4.75 -19.49
CA THR A 18 -58.82 3.33 -19.68
C THR A 18 -57.82 2.87 -18.63
N ALA A 19 -58.30 2.16 -17.62
CA ALA A 19 -57.48 1.48 -16.63
C ALA A 19 -56.69 0.34 -17.31
N LEU A 20 -55.47 0.63 -17.75
CA LEU A 20 -54.47 -0.41 -18.05
C LEU A 20 -53.95 -0.96 -16.72
N THR A 21 -54.45 -2.14 -16.34
CA THR A 21 -53.82 -2.99 -15.33
C THR A 21 -52.50 -3.51 -15.89
N LEU A 22 -51.38 -2.85 -15.59
CA LEU A 22 -50.06 -3.43 -15.80
C LEU A 22 -49.89 -4.61 -14.83
N PRO A 23 -49.56 -5.82 -15.30
CA PRO A 23 -49.09 -6.87 -14.40
C PRO A 23 -47.78 -6.40 -13.78
N ALA A 24 -47.77 -6.25 -12.46
CA ALA A 24 -46.54 -6.11 -11.69
C ALA A 24 -45.70 -7.37 -11.90
N ALA A 25 -44.75 -7.30 -12.82
CA ALA A 25 -43.72 -8.32 -12.96
C ALA A 25 -42.87 -8.29 -11.68
N ALA A 26 -43.19 -9.17 -10.73
CA ALA A 26 -42.35 -9.48 -9.60
C ALA A 26 -41.02 -10.02 -10.17
N THR A 27 -40.03 -9.13 -10.27
CA THR A 27 -38.65 -9.54 -10.51
C THR A 27 -38.19 -10.24 -9.24
N SER A 28 -38.40 -11.56 -9.21
CA SER A 28 -37.73 -12.44 -8.28
C SER A 28 -36.22 -12.30 -8.54
N LYS A 29 -35.56 -11.40 -7.82
CA LYS A 29 -34.12 -11.47 -7.64
C LYS A 29 -33.89 -12.80 -6.96
N ALA A 30 -33.47 -13.80 -7.74
CA ALA A 30 -32.98 -15.05 -7.22
C ALA A 30 -31.74 -14.76 -6.37
N SER A 31 -31.95 -14.39 -5.10
CA SER A 31 -30.95 -14.45 -4.05
C SER A 31 -30.55 -15.92 -3.94
N GLY A 32 -29.37 -16.27 -4.46
CA GLY A 32 -28.81 -17.60 -4.28
C GLY A 32 -28.81 -17.95 -2.79
N SER A 33 -29.15 -19.19 -2.44
CA SER A 33 -29.12 -19.60 -1.04
C SER A 33 -27.70 -19.46 -0.46
N PRO A 34 -27.55 -19.10 0.83
CA PRO A 34 -26.25 -18.99 1.49
C PRO A 34 -25.39 -20.25 1.33
N GLU A 35 -26.01 -21.43 1.27
CA GLU A 35 -25.33 -22.70 1.02
C GLU A 35 -24.73 -22.79 -0.39
N ARG A 36 -25.40 -22.25 -1.41
CA ARG A 36 -24.90 -22.24 -2.78
C ARG A 36 -23.70 -21.32 -2.92
N GLU A 37 -23.73 -20.17 -2.26
CA GLU A 37 -22.61 -19.21 -2.21
C GLU A 37 -21.40 -19.79 -1.45
N ALA A 38 -21.63 -20.44 -0.31
CA ALA A 38 -20.59 -21.13 0.44
C ALA A 38 -19.95 -22.28 -0.37
N ARG A 39 -20.76 -23.08 -1.07
CA ARG A 39 -20.27 -24.16 -1.95
C ARG A 39 -19.48 -23.61 -3.13
N GLN A 40 -19.91 -22.51 -3.74
CA GLN A 40 -19.20 -21.87 -4.84
C GLN A 40 -17.86 -21.28 -4.39
N THR A 41 -17.82 -20.59 -3.25
CA THR A 41 -16.58 -20.09 -2.63
C THR A 41 -15.62 -21.23 -2.31
N ARG A 42 -16.12 -22.33 -1.74
CA ARG A 42 -15.31 -23.53 -1.47
C ARG A 42 -14.73 -24.14 -2.74
N SER A 43 -15.52 -24.25 -3.80
CA SER A 43 -15.03 -24.76 -5.09
C SER A 43 -13.96 -23.85 -5.70
N LEU A 44 -14.16 -22.53 -5.67
CA LEU A 44 -13.19 -21.53 -6.13
C LEU A 44 -11.89 -21.60 -5.33
N ALA A 45 -12.02 -21.63 -4.00
CA ALA A 45 -10.90 -21.62 -3.08
C ALA A 45 -10.15 -22.95 -3.08
N CYS A 46 -10.76 -24.11 -3.34
CA CYS A 46 -10.13 -25.42 -3.16
C CYS A 46 -9.79 -26.16 -4.46
N HIS A 47 -10.52 -25.92 -5.55
CA HIS A 47 -10.37 -26.69 -6.80
C HIS A 47 -10.00 -25.81 -8.02
N GLY A 48 -9.46 -24.61 -7.76
CA GLY A 48 -9.07 -23.64 -8.79
C GLY A 48 -7.57 -23.54 -9.08
N SER A 49 -7.22 -22.57 -9.93
CA SER A 49 -5.85 -22.16 -10.26
C SER A 49 -4.96 -21.96 -9.01
N THR A 50 -3.65 -22.12 -9.16
CA THR A 50 -2.66 -21.82 -8.11
C THR A 50 -2.73 -20.36 -7.62
N MET A 51 -3.36 -19.48 -8.42
CA MET A 51 -3.68 -18.09 -8.09
C MET A 51 -5.18 -17.87 -7.87
N LEU A 52 -5.53 -17.29 -6.73
CA LEU A 52 -6.87 -16.83 -6.38
C LEU A 52 -6.97 -15.31 -6.54
N ARG A 53 -8.15 -14.81 -6.90
CA ARG A 53 -8.41 -13.37 -7.03
C ARG A 53 -9.14 -12.86 -5.79
N ALA A 54 -8.59 -11.87 -5.11
CA ALA A 54 -9.12 -11.32 -3.85
C ALA A 54 -10.57 -10.86 -3.97
N VAL A 55 -10.91 -10.18 -5.07
CA VAL A 55 -12.29 -9.71 -5.38
C VAL A 55 -13.34 -10.82 -5.44
N ARG A 56 -12.92 -12.09 -5.60
CA ARG A 56 -13.83 -13.25 -5.67
C ARG A 56 -13.88 -14.04 -4.37
N LEU A 57 -13.20 -13.57 -3.33
CA LEU A 57 -13.14 -14.22 -2.04
C LEU A 57 -13.90 -13.38 -1.01
N PRO A 58 -14.58 -14.01 -0.05
CA PRO A 58 -15.05 -13.31 1.14
C PRO A 58 -13.87 -12.78 1.96
N SER A 59 -14.15 -11.84 2.87
CA SER A 59 -13.16 -11.29 3.80
C SER A 59 -12.60 -12.33 4.79
N ALA A 60 -13.33 -13.41 5.03
CA ALA A 60 -12.88 -14.54 5.82
C ALA A 60 -13.17 -15.85 5.08
N LEU A 61 -12.14 -16.68 4.96
CA LEU A 61 -12.20 -18.02 4.40
C LEU A 61 -12.01 -19.03 5.53
N GLU A 62 -13.08 -19.75 5.84
CA GLU A 62 -13.03 -20.88 6.77
C GLU A 62 -12.07 -21.97 6.27
N PRO A 63 -11.52 -22.83 7.14
CA PRO A 63 -10.56 -23.88 6.79
C PRO A 63 -11.24 -25.03 6.03
N VAL A 64 -11.65 -24.74 4.79
CA VAL A 64 -12.36 -25.68 3.91
C VAL A 64 -11.42 -26.58 3.12
N CYS A 65 -10.15 -26.18 3.01
CA CYS A 65 -9.01 -26.88 2.42
C CYS A 65 -7.69 -26.20 2.84
N ASP A 66 -6.55 -26.80 2.51
CA ASP A 66 -5.24 -26.15 2.74
C ASP A 66 -4.98 -25.05 1.70
N LEU A 67 -4.95 -23.81 2.16
CA LEU A 67 -4.64 -22.64 1.34
C LEU A 67 -3.18 -22.21 1.47
N VAL A 68 -2.42 -22.76 2.42
CA VAL A 68 -1.05 -22.33 2.71
C VAL A 68 -0.19 -22.45 1.46
N GLY A 69 0.53 -21.36 1.14
CA GLY A 69 1.39 -21.28 -0.02
C GLY A 69 0.67 -21.08 -1.36
N ARG A 70 -0.66 -20.99 -1.40
CA ARG A 70 -1.37 -20.49 -2.57
C ARG A 70 -1.24 -18.99 -2.69
N LYS A 71 -1.30 -18.46 -3.90
CA LYS A 71 -1.19 -17.02 -4.14
C LYS A 71 -2.57 -16.38 -4.20
N ILE A 72 -2.80 -15.32 -3.44
CA ILE A 72 -4.00 -14.48 -3.55
C ILE A 72 -3.55 -13.12 -4.10
N MET A 73 -4.21 -12.68 -5.17
CA MET A 73 -3.89 -11.44 -5.88
C MET A 73 -5.09 -10.49 -5.93
N ASP A 74 -4.84 -9.22 -5.68
CA ASP A 74 -5.74 -8.13 -6.02
C ASP A 74 -5.77 -7.87 -7.55
N GLU A 75 -6.82 -7.22 -8.04
CA GLU A 75 -6.94 -6.82 -9.44
C GLU A 75 -5.87 -5.79 -9.87
N GLY A 76 -5.37 -4.96 -8.94
CA GLY A 76 -4.33 -3.97 -9.21
C GLY A 76 -2.93 -4.55 -9.43
N GLY A 77 -2.74 -5.84 -9.18
CA GLY A 77 -1.46 -6.53 -9.36
C GLY A 77 -0.56 -6.51 -8.12
N VAL A 78 -1.14 -6.52 -6.92
CA VAL A 78 -0.43 -6.82 -5.67
C VAL A 78 -1.07 -8.03 -4.99
N GLY A 79 -0.34 -8.72 -4.13
CA GLY A 79 -0.85 -9.91 -3.48
C GLY A 79 0.16 -10.58 -2.55
N ALA A 80 -0.16 -11.78 -2.09
CA ALA A 80 0.77 -12.57 -1.29
C ALA A 80 0.50 -14.06 -1.41
N HIS A 81 1.51 -14.87 -1.09
CA HIS A 81 1.27 -16.27 -0.76
C HIS A 81 0.66 -16.35 0.64
N VAL A 82 -0.37 -17.17 0.79
CA VAL A 82 -1.00 -17.47 2.08
C VAL A 82 0.06 -18.01 3.05
N PRO A 83 0.33 -17.34 4.18
CA PRO A 83 1.37 -17.76 5.09
C PRO A 83 0.89 -18.93 5.97
N PRO A 84 1.79 -19.60 6.73
CA PRO A 84 1.41 -20.64 7.68
C PRO A 84 0.45 -20.12 8.77
N PRO A 85 -0.27 -21.01 9.49
CA PRO A 85 -1.12 -20.62 10.62
C PRO A 85 -0.38 -19.80 11.68
N GLY A 86 -1.02 -18.74 12.16
CA GLY A 86 -0.47 -17.78 13.12
C GLY A 86 0.37 -16.66 12.51
N TRP A 87 0.58 -16.67 11.19
CA TRP A 87 1.31 -15.64 10.47
C TRP A 87 0.38 -14.73 9.66
N GLY A 88 0.79 -13.48 9.53
CA GLY A 88 0.26 -12.55 8.55
C GLY A 88 1.33 -12.06 7.59
N VAL A 89 0.89 -11.57 6.44
CA VAL A 89 1.73 -10.95 5.42
C VAL A 89 1.00 -9.75 4.84
N ALA A 90 1.74 -8.67 4.60
CA ALA A 90 1.22 -7.51 3.89
C ALA A 90 2.22 -7.00 2.86
N VAL A 91 1.69 -6.41 1.79
CA VAL A 91 2.42 -5.65 0.78
C VAL A 91 1.86 -4.24 0.69
N ASN A 92 2.76 -3.28 0.55
CA ASN A 92 2.49 -1.89 0.20
C ASN A 92 3.27 -1.61 -1.08
N ALA A 93 2.62 -1.08 -2.11
CA ALA A 93 3.21 -0.90 -3.42
C ALA A 93 3.03 0.53 -3.92
N LEU A 94 4.09 1.33 -3.77
CA LEU A 94 4.15 2.70 -4.27
C LEU A 94 4.13 2.71 -5.80
N THR A 95 3.21 3.48 -6.38
CA THR A 95 3.11 3.72 -7.82
C THR A 95 3.42 5.19 -8.14
N LEU A 96 3.44 5.56 -9.42
CA LEU A 96 3.58 6.97 -9.82
C LEU A 96 2.33 7.82 -9.49
N THR A 97 1.18 7.19 -9.29
CA THR A 97 -0.12 7.87 -9.17
C THR A 97 -0.77 7.74 -7.80
N GLY A 98 -0.19 6.95 -6.90
CA GLY A 98 -0.78 6.55 -5.62
C GLY A 98 -0.17 5.24 -5.15
N GLU A 99 -0.92 4.45 -4.38
CA GLU A 99 -0.41 3.20 -3.82
C GLU A 99 -1.47 2.09 -3.82
N GLN A 100 -1.01 0.85 -3.77
CA GLN A 100 -1.80 -0.35 -3.61
C GLN A 100 -1.39 -1.10 -2.36
N VAL A 101 -2.38 -1.60 -1.63
CA VAL A 101 -2.21 -2.36 -0.41
C VAL A 101 -2.85 -3.73 -0.54
N PHE A 102 -2.21 -4.72 0.06
CA PHE A 102 -2.80 -6.04 0.23
C PHE A 102 -2.29 -6.68 1.51
N ALA A 103 -3.19 -7.23 2.33
CA ALA A 103 -2.83 -7.90 3.57
C ALA A 103 -3.73 -9.10 3.83
N ILE A 104 -3.12 -10.21 4.24
CA ILE A 104 -3.81 -11.42 4.69
C ILE A 104 -3.20 -11.96 5.98
N GLU A 105 -4.02 -12.66 6.76
CA GLU A 105 -3.58 -13.38 7.96
C GLU A 105 -4.16 -14.79 7.95
N THR A 106 -3.33 -15.79 8.21
CA THR A 106 -3.79 -17.15 8.46
C THR A 106 -3.87 -17.35 9.96
N ARG A 107 -5.07 -17.51 10.52
CA ARG A 107 -5.27 -17.75 11.95
C ARG A 107 -4.77 -19.14 12.37
N ALA A 108 -4.69 -19.36 13.68
CA ALA A 108 -4.29 -20.65 14.25
C ALA A 108 -5.25 -21.80 13.86
N ASP A 109 -6.53 -21.51 13.68
CA ASP A 109 -7.56 -22.44 13.18
C ASP A 109 -7.47 -22.68 11.66
N ARG A 110 -6.46 -22.10 10.99
CA ARG A 110 -6.22 -22.15 9.54
C ARG A 110 -7.21 -21.38 8.68
N SER A 111 -8.14 -20.61 9.28
CA SER A 111 -8.93 -19.65 8.52
C SER A 111 -8.02 -18.54 7.97
N VAL A 112 -8.34 -18.04 6.78
CA VAL A 112 -7.60 -16.96 6.11
C VAL A 112 -8.45 -15.70 6.10
N LEU A 113 -7.92 -14.62 6.68
CA LEU A 113 -8.53 -13.30 6.64
C LEU A 113 -7.91 -12.45 5.55
N LEU A 114 -8.75 -11.76 4.79
CA LEU A 114 -8.37 -10.64 3.93
C LEU A 114 -8.56 -9.36 4.74
N LEU A 115 -7.45 -8.76 5.16
CA LEU A 115 -7.44 -7.62 6.07
C LEU A 115 -7.49 -6.28 5.34
N ASP A 116 -6.84 -6.21 4.19
CA ASP A 116 -6.71 -4.99 3.39
C ASP A 116 -6.54 -5.39 1.92
N VAL A 117 -7.31 -4.80 1.01
CA VAL A 117 -7.27 -5.14 -0.42
C VAL A 117 -7.62 -3.89 -1.23
N GLY A 118 -6.71 -3.51 -2.13
CA GLY A 118 -7.02 -2.61 -3.25
C GLY A 118 -6.14 -1.37 -3.30
N LEU A 119 -6.64 -0.36 -4.01
CA LEU A 119 -5.99 0.92 -4.22
C LEU A 119 -6.31 1.86 -3.07
N GLU A 120 -5.29 2.34 -2.36
CA GLU A 120 -5.43 3.55 -1.56
C GLU A 120 -5.25 4.74 -2.49
N ARG A 121 -6.35 5.15 -3.11
CA ARG A 121 -6.38 6.39 -3.89
C ARG A 121 -6.28 7.54 -2.89
N SER A 122 -5.17 8.28 -2.96
CA SER A 122 -5.20 9.66 -2.47
C SER A 122 -6.19 10.39 -3.37
N ASP A 123 -7.39 10.69 -2.89
CA ASP A 123 -8.41 11.40 -3.66
C ASP A 123 -7.82 12.70 -4.22
N GLN A 124 -7.52 12.69 -5.52
CA GLN A 124 -7.27 13.87 -6.32
C GLN A 124 -7.91 13.61 -7.68
N GLU A 125 -9.12 14.14 -7.84
CA GLU A 125 -9.56 14.62 -9.15
C GLU A 125 -8.44 15.47 -9.78
N ALA A 126 -8.36 15.37 -11.10
CA ALA A 126 -7.34 15.95 -11.94
C ALA A 126 -7.08 17.44 -11.64
N ALA A 127 -6.04 17.71 -10.84
CA ALA A 127 -5.42 19.03 -10.79
C ALA A 127 -4.10 18.97 -11.56
N THR A 128 -4.19 19.27 -12.85
CA THR A 128 -3.08 19.81 -13.65
C THR A 128 -2.65 21.15 -13.05
N ALA A 129 -1.76 21.11 -12.06
CA ALA A 129 -0.97 22.24 -11.61
C ALA A 129 0.23 21.70 -10.84
N SER A 130 1.40 22.31 -11.05
CA SER A 130 2.66 22.04 -10.35
C SER A 130 2.43 21.61 -8.90
N GLN A 131 2.64 20.32 -8.59
CA GLN A 131 2.68 19.86 -7.21
C GLN A 131 3.83 20.59 -6.54
N SER A 132 3.48 21.61 -5.76
CA SER A 132 4.41 22.36 -4.93
C SER A 132 5.22 21.34 -4.13
N ALA A 133 6.54 21.45 -4.21
CA ALA A 133 7.42 20.64 -3.38
C ALA A 133 6.96 20.79 -1.92
N ALA A 134 6.83 19.66 -1.22
CA ALA A 134 6.63 19.66 0.22
C ALA A 134 7.64 20.62 0.85
N THR A 135 7.16 21.69 1.45
CA THR A 135 8.01 22.61 2.21
C THR A 135 8.11 22.06 3.63
N ALA A 136 9.28 22.20 4.25
CA ALA A 136 9.49 21.76 5.63
C ALA A 136 8.39 22.32 6.56
N GLY A 137 8.00 23.59 6.39
CA GLY A 137 6.92 24.18 7.18
C GLY A 137 5.56 23.47 7.06
N ALA A 138 5.20 22.96 5.89
CA ALA A 138 3.96 22.19 5.72
C ALA A 138 4.07 20.80 6.40
N ALA A 139 5.20 20.10 6.19
CA ALA A 139 5.46 18.80 6.79
C ALA A 139 5.43 18.83 8.33
N CYS A 140 5.92 19.91 8.94
CA CYS A 140 5.97 20.05 10.40
C CYS A 140 4.63 20.42 11.03
N ARG A 141 3.65 20.89 10.24
CA ARG A 141 2.28 21.16 10.71
C ARG A 141 1.35 19.98 10.47
N ASP A 142 1.60 19.19 9.43
CA ASP A 142 0.80 18.03 9.08
C ASP A 142 1.00 16.90 10.11
N GLY A 143 -0.03 16.69 10.93
CA GLY A 143 0.00 15.71 12.02
C GLY A 143 -0.66 14.38 11.67
N ALA A 144 -1.05 14.13 10.42
CA ALA A 144 -1.77 12.92 10.05
C ALA A 144 -0.84 11.69 9.98
N TRP A 145 -1.34 10.55 10.45
CA TRP A 145 -0.60 9.29 10.40
C TRP A 145 -1.56 8.12 10.55
N ARG A 146 -1.10 6.92 10.19
CA ARG A 146 -1.82 5.66 10.42
C ARG A 146 -0.83 4.53 10.70
N ASN A 147 -1.27 3.53 11.45
CA ASN A 147 -0.50 2.33 11.74
C ASN A 147 -1.28 1.06 11.33
N ARG A 148 -0.57 -0.04 11.05
CA ARG A 148 -1.14 -1.36 10.80
C ARG A 148 -1.30 -2.22 12.07
N GLY A 149 -1.09 -1.64 13.25
CA GLY A 149 -1.16 -2.38 14.50
C GLY A 149 -0.10 -3.47 14.65
N VAL A 150 0.94 -3.48 13.81
CA VAL A 150 2.10 -4.39 13.84
C VAL A 150 3.38 -3.60 14.02
N SER A 151 4.41 -4.14 14.69
CA SER A 151 5.68 -3.45 14.94
C SER A 151 6.88 -4.36 14.66
N GLU A 152 7.93 -3.81 14.06
CA GLU A 152 9.28 -4.39 14.08
C GLU A 152 9.98 -3.92 15.35
N ARG A 153 10.15 -4.79 16.36
CA ARG A 153 10.76 -4.43 17.65
C ARG A 153 12.19 -4.96 17.80
N ASP A 154 12.61 -5.85 16.91
CA ASP A 154 13.97 -6.31 16.88
C ASP A 154 14.85 -5.28 16.14
N ASN A 155 16.17 -5.43 16.26
CA ASN A 155 17.07 -4.70 15.38
C ASN A 155 16.90 -5.23 13.95
N HIS A 156 16.30 -4.40 13.09
CA HIS A 156 15.98 -4.80 11.72
C HIS A 156 17.26 -4.93 10.88
N ARG A 157 17.75 -6.16 10.75
CA ARG A 157 19.00 -6.50 10.05
C ARG A 157 18.72 -6.81 8.59
N TRP A 158 19.23 -5.99 7.67
CA TRP A 158 18.94 -6.12 6.23
C TRP A 158 20.19 -6.25 5.37
N ARG A 159 20.03 -6.88 4.19
CA ARG A 159 21.07 -7.04 3.18
C ARG A 159 20.68 -6.35 1.88
N PHE A 160 21.68 -5.92 1.11
CA PHE A 160 21.47 -5.31 -0.20
C PHE A 160 21.73 -6.32 -1.32
N ASN A 161 20.75 -6.56 -2.18
CA ASN A 161 20.97 -7.25 -3.44
C ASN A 161 21.34 -6.23 -4.54
N PRO A 162 22.59 -6.23 -5.04
CA PRO A 162 23.03 -5.28 -6.06
C PRO A 162 22.65 -5.70 -7.49
N ALA A 163 22.13 -6.91 -7.68
CA ALA A 163 21.72 -7.41 -8.98
C ALA A 163 20.53 -6.61 -9.50
N HIS A 164 20.35 -6.63 -10.83
CA HIS A 164 19.27 -5.95 -11.53
C HIS A 164 19.14 -4.43 -11.29
N ARG A 165 20.12 -3.81 -10.63
CA ARG A 165 20.23 -2.36 -10.55
C ARG A 165 20.31 -1.72 -11.95
N PRO A 166 19.73 -0.53 -12.18
CA PRO A 166 19.95 0.22 -13.41
C PRO A 166 21.46 0.42 -13.69
N SER A 167 21.88 0.23 -14.94
CA SER A 167 23.30 0.25 -15.35
C SER A 167 24.02 1.57 -15.06
N GLY A 168 23.31 2.70 -15.17
CA GLY A 168 23.83 4.03 -14.87
C GLY A 168 23.99 4.35 -13.37
N LEU A 169 23.65 3.41 -12.49
CA LEU A 169 23.82 3.57 -11.05
C LEU A 169 24.98 2.67 -10.59
N SER A 170 25.88 3.17 -9.75
CA SER A 170 26.94 2.33 -9.16
C SER A 170 26.43 1.53 -7.96
N VAL A 171 27.09 0.41 -7.63
CA VAL A 171 26.74 -0.43 -6.47
C VAL A 171 26.81 0.41 -5.20
N SER A 172 27.90 1.18 -5.07
CA SER A 172 28.16 2.00 -3.90
C SER A 172 27.16 3.15 -3.76
N ALA A 173 26.78 3.81 -4.86
CA ALA A 173 25.78 4.88 -4.83
C ALA A 173 24.40 4.36 -4.43
N ALA A 174 23.94 3.25 -5.04
CA ALA A 174 22.67 2.63 -4.67
C ALA A 174 22.65 2.21 -3.20
N ARG A 175 23.67 1.47 -2.76
CA ARG A 175 23.79 1.03 -1.37
C ARG A 175 23.74 2.20 -0.39
N ARG A 176 24.48 3.29 -0.66
CA ARG A 176 24.47 4.48 0.21
C ARG A 176 23.10 5.14 0.25
N ALA A 177 22.43 5.32 -0.89
CA ALA A 177 21.12 5.95 -0.93
C ALA A 177 20.04 5.09 -0.24
N ILE A 178 20.08 3.77 -0.43
CA ILE A 178 19.20 2.83 0.26
C ILE A 178 19.46 2.88 1.77
N ALA A 179 20.73 2.79 2.20
CA ALA A 179 21.08 2.84 3.61
C ALA A 179 20.65 4.16 4.28
N ALA A 180 20.83 5.30 3.59
CA ALA A 180 20.38 6.60 4.08
C ALA A 180 18.85 6.64 4.24
N GLY A 181 18.09 6.24 3.21
CA GLY A 181 16.62 6.18 3.27
C GLY A 181 16.12 5.31 4.43
N ARG A 182 16.74 4.15 4.61
CA ARG A 182 16.42 3.24 5.73
C ARG A 182 16.77 3.84 7.10
N GLY A 183 17.86 4.59 7.19
CA GLY A 183 18.30 5.26 8.42
C GLY A 183 17.33 6.35 8.88
N TYR A 184 16.66 7.07 7.98
CA TYR A 184 15.84 8.23 8.37
C TYR A 184 14.71 7.92 9.37
N PHE A 185 14.12 6.72 9.33
CA PHE A 185 13.13 6.31 10.34
C PHE A 185 13.75 5.89 11.68
N ALA A 186 14.90 5.21 11.65
CA ALA A 186 15.63 4.85 12.86
C ALA A 186 16.16 6.10 13.58
N ASP A 187 16.76 7.01 12.83
CA ASP A 187 17.34 8.26 13.32
C ASP A 187 16.29 9.35 13.53
N GLN A 188 15.03 9.10 13.14
CA GLN A 188 13.94 10.09 13.14
C GLN A 188 14.33 11.41 12.46
N HIS A 189 15.03 11.32 11.33
CA HIS A 189 15.59 12.48 10.62
C HIS A 189 14.48 13.43 10.15
N ASN A 190 14.43 14.65 10.71
CA ASN A 190 13.37 15.62 10.42
C ASN A 190 13.88 17.07 10.44
N ASP A 191 13.24 17.95 9.68
CA ASP A 191 13.49 19.40 9.66
C ASP A 191 12.61 20.16 10.68
N CYS A 192 11.88 19.44 11.52
CA CYS A 192 10.86 19.99 12.42
C CYS A 192 11.37 20.23 13.85
N GLY A 193 12.63 19.91 14.12
CA GLY A 193 13.24 20.06 15.45
C GLY A 193 12.80 19.00 16.47
N TYR A 194 12.16 17.91 16.03
CA TYR A 194 11.85 16.81 16.94
C TYR A 194 13.12 16.00 17.23
N ALA A 195 13.42 15.75 18.51
CA ALA A 195 14.48 14.83 18.89
C ALA A 195 14.14 13.38 18.51
N ALA A 196 15.15 12.53 18.33
CA ALA A 196 14.90 11.10 18.18
C ALA A 196 14.37 10.50 19.50
N VAL A 197 13.61 9.41 19.39
CA VAL A 197 13.31 8.55 20.55
C VAL A 197 14.57 7.78 20.87
N GLU A 198 14.93 7.78 22.14
CA GLU A 198 16.04 7.01 22.68
C GLU A 198 15.53 5.87 23.57
N GLY A 199 16.40 4.91 23.86
CA GLY A 199 16.11 3.80 24.77
C GLY A 199 15.76 2.48 24.07
N ALA A 200 15.41 1.48 24.88
CA ALA A 200 15.31 0.08 24.45
C ALA A 200 14.23 -0.18 23.37
N ASN A 201 13.25 0.73 23.25
CA ASN A 201 12.16 0.62 22.28
C ASN A 201 12.42 1.41 21.00
N ALA A 202 13.53 2.15 20.88
CA ALA A 202 13.81 2.93 19.68
C ALA A 202 13.91 2.04 18.44
N PRO A 203 13.35 2.45 17.28
CA PRO A 203 13.47 1.69 16.05
C PRO A 203 14.94 1.62 15.64
N THR A 204 15.47 0.41 15.41
CA THR A 204 16.86 0.22 14.99
C THR A 204 16.95 -0.56 13.69
N ILE A 205 17.94 -0.20 12.87
CA ILE A 205 18.15 -0.80 11.55
C ILE A 205 19.64 -1.00 11.28
N THR A 206 20.03 -2.20 10.85
CA THR A 206 21.45 -2.54 10.64
C THR A 206 21.68 -3.13 9.26
N TYR A 207 22.59 -2.51 8.50
CA TYR A 207 23.05 -3.07 7.23
C TYR A 207 24.05 -4.23 7.47
N ARG A 208 23.78 -5.39 6.87
CA ARG A 208 24.55 -6.64 7.02
C ARG A 208 25.36 -7.03 5.77
N GLY A 209 25.63 -6.07 4.89
CA GLY A 209 26.39 -6.31 3.66
C GLY A 209 25.52 -6.68 2.46
N THR A 210 26.18 -7.07 1.36
CA THR A 210 25.50 -7.49 0.14
C THR A 210 25.02 -8.94 0.21
N THR A 211 24.13 -9.32 -0.71
CA THR A 211 23.64 -10.69 -0.88
C THR A 211 23.31 -10.98 -2.34
N SER A 212 23.32 -12.25 -2.73
CA SER A 212 22.77 -12.72 -4.02
C SER A 212 21.28 -13.07 -3.94
N ARG A 213 20.71 -13.23 -2.73
CA ARG A 213 19.27 -13.45 -2.52
C ARG A 213 18.48 -12.25 -3.04
N ALA A 214 17.45 -12.50 -3.84
CA ALA A 214 16.56 -11.44 -4.31
C ALA A 214 15.54 -11.08 -3.21
N PRO A 215 14.97 -9.86 -3.21
CA PRO A 215 13.82 -9.57 -2.37
C PRO A 215 12.66 -10.51 -2.69
N GLY A 216 12.00 -11.01 -1.65
CA GLY A 216 10.82 -11.89 -1.61
C GLY A 216 9.54 -11.25 -2.14
N ILE A 217 9.65 -10.59 -3.28
CA ILE A 217 8.57 -9.90 -3.99
C ILE A 217 8.59 -10.43 -5.43
N GLY A 218 7.47 -10.89 -5.97
CA GLY A 218 7.40 -11.37 -7.35
C GLY A 218 7.48 -10.25 -8.39
N ALA A 219 7.62 -10.62 -9.68
CA ALA A 219 7.50 -9.64 -10.77
C ALA A 219 6.07 -9.10 -10.95
N ASP A 220 5.12 -9.81 -10.35
CA ASP A 220 3.70 -9.50 -10.14
C ASP A 220 3.45 -8.76 -8.82
N GLY A 221 4.48 -8.24 -8.15
CA GLY A 221 4.32 -7.47 -6.90
C GLY A 221 3.90 -8.31 -5.68
N ALA A 222 3.69 -9.61 -5.84
CA ALA A 222 3.20 -10.47 -4.78
C ALA A 222 4.29 -10.82 -3.77
N CYS A 223 4.01 -10.78 -2.47
CA CYS A 223 4.94 -11.32 -1.47
C CYS A 223 5.16 -12.82 -1.68
N SER A 224 6.41 -13.26 -1.66
CA SER A 224 6.76 -14.68 -1.60
C SER A 224 6.45 -15.26 -0.21
N ARG A 225 6.82 -16.52 -0.01
CA ARG A 225 6.97 -17.05 1.35
C ARG A 225 8.12 -16.32 2.04
N HIS A 226 7.99 -16.13 3.35
CA HIS A 226 9.05 -15.58 4.19
C HIS A 226 10.24 -16.56 4.20
N ASP A 227 11.47 -16.05 4.17
CA ASP A 227 12.69 -16.86 4.08
C ASP A 227 13.70 -16.65 5.22
N GLY A 228 13.34 -15.80 6.19
CA GLY A 228 14.13 -15.41 7.35
C GLY A 228 15.18 -14.33 7.05
N VAL A 229 15.18 -13.71 5.87
CA VAL A 229 16.21 -12.74 5.47
C VAL A 229 15.59 -11.47 4.92
N ASN A 230 15.85 -10.34 5.59
CA ASN A 230 15.46 -9.03 5.08
C ASN A 230 16.37 -8.59 3.92
N VAL A 231 15.81 -8.44 2.73
CA VAL A 231 16.53 -8.05 1.52
C VAL A 231 15.91 -6.80 0.89
N VAL A 232 16.77 -5.83 0.60
CA VAL A 232 16.44 -4.69 -0.26
C VAL A 232 17.19 -4.82 -1.58
N GLY A 233 16.52 -4.58 -2.70
CA GLY A 233 17.16 -4.70 -4.00
C GLY A 233 16.34 -4.14 -5.15
N PHE A 234 16.92 -4.21 -6.35
CA PHE A 234 16.20 -3.89 -7.58
C PHE A 234 15.64 -5.16 -8.21
N GLY A 235 14.52 -5.04 -8.92
CA GLY A 235 13.94 -6.18 -9.61
C GLY A 235 12.85 -5.80 -10.60
N SER A 236 12.34 -6.78 -11.34
CA SER A 236 11.16 -6.58 -12.17
C SER A 236 9.94 -6.36 -11.27
N LEU A 237 9.14 -5.34 -11.59
CA LEU A 237 7.76 -5.14 -11.12
C LEU A 237 6.83 -4.92 -12.33
N ARG A 238 7.21 -5.46 -13.49
CA ARG A 238 6.63 -5.13 -14.81
C ARG A 238 5.16 -5.54 -14.99
N ARG A 239 4.64 -6.41 -14.13
CA ARG A 239 3.23 -6.83 -14.16
C ARG A 239 2.34 -5.95 -13.26
N THR A 240 2.90 -4.84 -12.78
CA THR A 240 2.26 -3.90 -11.86
C THR A 240 2.62 -2.47 -12.28
N SER A 241 1.88 -1.48 -11.80
CA SER A 241 2.27 -0.06 -11.92
C SER A 241 3.23 0.39 -10.82
N ALA A 242 3.64 -0.52 -9.92
CA ALA A 242 4.48 -0.20 -8.78
C ALA A 242 5.91 0.17 -9.22
N ILE A 243 6.41 1.26 -8.64
CA ILE A 243 7.81 1.67 -8.73
C ILE A 243 8.62 1.13 -7.57
N ALA A 244 7.99 0.84 -6.43
CA ALA A 244 8.59 0.18 -5.29
C ALA A 244 7.53 -0.64 -4.57
N SER A 245 7.96 -1.64 -3.81
CA SER A 245 7.06 -2.42 -2.96
C SER A 245 7.80 -2.89 -1.72
N THR A 246 7.09 -2.93 -0.61
CA THR A 246 7.55 -3.51 0.65
C THR A 246 6.62 -4.63 1.07
N CYS A 247 7.18 -5.82 1.24
CA CYS A 247 6.52 -6.95 1.87
C CYS A 247 7.01 -7.09 3.29
N TYR A 248 6.11 -7.40 4.23
CA TYR A 248 6.50 -7.79 5.57
C TYR A 248 5.62 -8.93 6.09
N TRP A 249 6.24 -9.78 6.90
CA TRP A 249 5.62 -10.94 7.52
C TRP A 249 5.69 -10.79 9.03
N TYR A 250 4.61 -11.15 9.71
CA TYR A 250 4.47 -10.92 11.13
C TYR A 250 3.78 -12.08 11.85
N VAL A 251 4.07 -12.21 13.14
CA VAL A 251 3.45 -13.16 14.05
C VAL A 251 3.02 -12.39 15.30
N ARG A 252 1.77 -12.56 15.75
CA ARG A 252 1.25 -11.88 16.95
C ARG A 252 1.53 -10.37 16.96
N ARG A 253 1.32 -9.72 15.80
CA ARG A 253 1.58 -8.29 15.57
C ARG A 253 3.05 -7.85 15.62
N GLU A 254 3.99 -8.77 15.63
CA GLU A 254 5.41 -8.47 15.55
C GLU A 254 5.94 -8.81 14.16
N ILE A 255 6.47 -7.81 13.46
CA ILE A 255 7.14 -8.00 12.17
C ILE A 255 8.42 -8.79 12.43
N ARG A 256 8.59 -9.88 11.68
CA ARG A 256 9.76 -10.76 11.76
C ARG A 256 10.67 -10.65 10.55
N GLU A 257 10.09 -10.21 9.44
CA GLU A 257 10.79 -10.09 8.17
C GLU A 257 10.15 -8.97 7.35
N SER A 258 10.98 -8.21 6.63
CA SER A 258 10.53 -7.28 5.62
C SER A 258 11.53 -7.17 4.47
N ASP A 259 11.00 -7.19 3.27
CA ASP A 259 11.74 -7.06 2.02
C ASP A 259 11.24 -5.85 1.24
N ALA A 260 12.15 -5.18 0.55
CA ALA A 260 11.82 -4.05 -0.31
C ALA A 260 12.40 -4.23 -1.72
N LYS A 261 11.57 -4.00 -2.73
CA LYS A 261 11.94 -4.09 -4.14
C LYS A 261 11.72 -2.77 -4.84
N LEU A 262 12.79 -2.23 -5.42
CA LEU A 262 12.74 -1.09 -6.32
C LEU A 262 12.60 -1.58 -7.76
N GLY A 263 11.57 -1.09 -8.46
CA GLY A 263 11.28 -1.46 -9.83
C GLY A 263 12.39 -1.02 -10.78
N ARG A 264 13.10 -1.97 -11.39
CA ARG A 264 14.22 -1.71 -12.32
C ARG A 264 13.81 -0.83 -13.50
N THR A 265 12.60 -1.03 -14.03
CA THR A 265 12.12 -0.39 -15.27
C THR A 265 10.84 0.41 -15.11
N ASN A 266 10.20 0.33 -13.95
CA ASN A 266 8.96 1.05 -13.66
C ASN A 266 9.23 2.53 -13.32
N ALA A 267 10.47 2.87 -12.95
CA ALA A 267 10.93 4.23 -12.71
C ALA A 267 12.37 4.43 -13.18
N ARG A 268 12.72 5.69 -13.48
CA ARG A 268 14.11 6.14 -13.53
C ARG A 268 14.55 6.44 -12.11
N TRP A 269 15.81 6.15 -11.77
CA TRP A 269 16.32 6.29 -10.41
C TRP A 269 17.47 7.30 -10.36
N THR A 270 17.55 8.04 -9.27
CA THR A 270 18.67 8.92 -8.94
C THR A 270 18.99 8.83 -7.45
N THR A 271 20.23 9.11 -7.10
CA THR A 271 20.68 9.26 -5.70
C THR A 271 20.94 10.73 -5.33
N SER A 272 20.88 11.62 -6.32
CA SER A 272 21.15 13.04 -6.16
C SER A 272 20.26 13.83 -7.13
N PRO A 273 18.96 13.94 -6.85
CA PRO A 273 18.09 14.82 -7.64
C PRO A 273 18.57 16.27 -7.44
N GLY A 274 18.94 16.94 -8.52
CA GLY A 274 19.30 18.36 -8.51
C GLY A 274 18.42 19.15 -9.49
N ARG A 275 18.78 20.42 -9.74
CA ARG A 275 18.03 21.29 -10.67
C ARG A 275 17.88 20.71 -12.09
N ARG A 276 18.79 19.83 -12.51
CA ARG A 276 18.77 19.16 -13.83
C ARG A 276 18.10 17.78 -13.82
N CYS A 277 17.51 17.36 -12.69
CA CYS A 277 16.83 16.08 -12.62
C CYS A 277 15.56 16.10 -13.47
N THR A 278 15.34 15.04 -14.25
CA THR A 278 14.15 14.89 -15.10
C THR A 278 13.50 13.53 -14.86
N ARG A 279 12.26 13.53 -14.33
CA ARG A 279 11.40 12.33 -14.21
C ARG A 279 12.11 11.12 -13.53
N ALA A 280 12.98 11.37 -12.55
CA ALA A 280 13.70 10.32 -11.83
C ALA A 280 13.33 10.34 -10.34
N MET A 281 13.08 9.16 -9.78
CA MET A 281 12.75 8.95 -8.38
C MET A 281 14.02 8.97 -7.54
N ASP A 282 13.99 9.68 -6.42
CA ASP A 282 15.08 9.67 -5.46
C ASP A 282 15.03 8.38 -4.63
N ILE A 283 16.11 7.60 -4.69
CA ILE A 283 16.18 6.31 -3.99
C ILE A 283 16.05 6.49 -2.48
N ALA A 284 16.66 7.53 -1.90
CA ALA A 284 16.61 7.73 -0.45
C ALA A 284 15.20 8.11 0.01
N SER A 285 14.52 9.02 -0.71
CA SER A 285 13.10 9.35 -0.46
C SER A 285 12.19 8.12 -0.54
N VAL A 286 12.28 7.32 -1.61
CA VAL A 286 11.46 6.11 -1.76
C VAL A 286 11.78 5.11 -0.65
N MET A 287 13.06 4.88 -0.36
CA MET A 287 13.43 3.94 0.70
C MET A 287 13.03 4.41 2.09
N ALA A 288 12.95 5.72 2.34
CA ALA A 288 12.40 6.25 3.59
C ALA A 288 10.94 5.81 3.75
N HIS A 289 10.13 6.08 2.73
CA HIS A 289 8.73 5.66 2.67
C HIS A 289 8.55 4.15 2.85
N GLU A 290 9.26 3.34 2.07
CA GLU A 290 9.23 1.88 2.19
C GLU A 290 9.65 1.40 3.60
N THR A 291 10.58 2.10 4.24
CA THR A 291 11.03 1.75 5.61
C THR A 291 9.98 2.10 6.67
N GLY A 292 9.14 3.11 6.45
CA GLY A 292 8.00 3.34 7.34
C GLY A 292 7.06 2.14 7.37
N HIS A 293 6.87 1.45 6.23
CA HIS A 293 6.13 0.18 6.19
C HIS A 293 6.84 -0.96 6.92
N THR A 294 8.18 -1.07 6.81
CA THR A 294 8.98 -2.00 7.63
C THR A 294 8.70 -1.81 9.13
N PHE A 295 8.50 -0.57 9.58
CA PHE A 295 8.15 -0.26 10.97
C PHE A 295 6.64 -0.25 11.26
N GLY A 296 5.82 -0.78 10.35
CA GLY A 296 4.38 -0.96 10.54
C GLY A 296 3.53 0.30 10.42
N LEU A 297 4.05 1.36 9.80
CA LEU A 297 3.27 2.51 9.39
C LEU A 297 2.48 2.23 8.12
N SER A 298 1.34 2.90 8.03
CA SER A 298 0.49 2.95 6.84
C SER A 298 0.37 4.39 6.37
N HIS A 299 -0.14 4.56 5.16
CA HIS A 299 -0.43 5.89 4.66
C HIS A 299 -1.48 6.59 5.50
N PRO A 300 -1.34 7.90 5.76
CA PRO A 300 -2.41 8.68 6.34
C PRO A 300 -3.60 8.70 5.37
N ARG A 301 -4.82 8.78 5.90
CA ARG A 301 -6.03 8.86 5.07
C ARG A 301 -6.13 10.24 4.42
N GLY A 302 -6.42 10.28 3.13
CA GLY A 302 -6.51 11.53 2.38
C GLY A 302 -5.17 12.00 1.80
N SER A 303 -5.09 13.25 1.38
CA SER A 303 -3.91 13.81 0.72
C SER A 303 -2.99 14.48 1.73
N HIS A 304 -1.78 13.94 1.90
CA HIS A 304 -0.76 14.46 2.81
C HIS A 304 0.57 14.63 2.09
N PRO A 305 0.65 15.46 1.02
CA PRO A 305 1.79 15.50 0.09
C PRO A 305 3.10 15.96 0.74
N SER A 306 3.06 16.37 2.00
CA SER A 306 4.21 16.83 2.78
C SER A 306 4.84 15.75 3.66
N LEU A 307 4.20 14.59 3.82
CA LEU A 307 4.66 13.53 4.70
C LEU A 307 5.44 12.46 3.93
N THR A 308 6.45 11.86 4.57
CA THR A 308 7.22 10.75 4.00
C THR A 308 6.32 9.57 3.68
N MET A 309 5.34 9.26 4.55
CA MET A 309 4.34 8.22 4.34
C MET A 309 3.17 8.66 3.44
N ASN A 310 3.31 9.72 2.63
CA ASN A 310 2.32 10.01 1.60
C ASN A 310 2.34 8.94 0.52
N GLY A 311 1.17 8.45 0.07
CA GLY A 311 1.05 7.43 -0.98
C GLY A 311 1.55 7.84 -2.37
N ARG A 312 2.17 9.02 -2.51
CA ARG A 312 2.78 9.49 -3.76
C ARG A 312 4.04 10.30 -3.48
N ILE A 313 5.12 9.96 -4.17
CA ILE A 313 6.39 10.69 -4.13
C ILE A 313 6.62 11.35 -5.48
N PRO A 314 6.68 12.68 -5.57
CA PRO A 314 7.03 13.38 -6.81
C PRO A 314 8.44 13.04 -7.27
N ALA A 315 8.60 12.86 -8.59
CA ALA A 315 9.91 12.71 -9.20
C ALA A 315 10.80 13.93 -8.88
N CYS A 316 12.10 13.68 -8.75
CA CYS A 316 13.12 14.69 -8.49
C CYS A 316 12.99 15.43 -7.15
N SER A 317 12.21 14.89 -6.20
CA SER A 317 12.06 15.46 -4.86
C SER A 317 12.99 14.81 -3.82
N LYS A 318 13.62 15.65 -2.99
CA LYS A 318 14.30 15.23 -1.75
C LYS A 318 13.46 15.43 -0.50
N ALA A 319 12.28 16.05 -0.61
CA ALA A 319 11.52 16.49 0.55
C ALA A 319 11.04 15.33 1.43
N PHE A 320 11.02 14.11 0.89
CA PHE A 320 10.60 12.89 1.59
C PHE A 320 11.77 12.16 2.26
N ARG A 321 12.99 12.73 2.20
CA ARG A 321 14.13 12.28 3.00
C ARG A 321 13.98 12.70 4.46
N THR A 322 13.23 13.75 4.75
CA THR A 322 12.98 14.24 6.10
C THR A 322 11.55 13.91 6.51
N LEU A 323 11.40 13.38 7.73
CA LEU A 323 10.11 12.98 8.28
C LEU A 323 9.30 14.20 8.68
N GLY A 324 8.02 14.21 8.33
CA GLY A 324 7.07 15.20 8.80
C GLY A 324 6.58 14.90 10.23
N ARG A 325 5.78 15.82 10.78
CA ARG A 325 5.21 15.65 12.14
C ARG A 325 4.34 14.39 12.23
N GLY A 326 3.56 14.09 11.20
CA GLY A 326 2.76 12.87 11.10
C GLY A 326 3.61 11.60 11.19
N ASP A 327 4.66 11.51 10.39
CA ASP A 327 5.57 10.36 10.36
C ASP A 327 6.23 10.15 11.74
N ILE A 328 6.71 11.23 12.38
CA ILE A 328 7.29 11.21 13.73
C ILE A 328 6.26 10.78 14.79
N ARG A 329 5.01 11.27 14.72
CA ARG A 329 3.95 10.83 15.64
C ARG A 329 3.65 9.35 15.47
N GLY A 330 3.61 8.88 14.22
CA GLY A 330 3.36 7.47 13.90
C GLY A 330 4.42 6.56 14.48
N ILE A 331 5.70 6.86 14.28
CA ILE A 331 6.78 6.03 14.83
C ILE A 331 6.80 6.10 16.37
N ARG A 332 6.61 7.28 16.96
CA ARG A 332 6.57 7.45 18.43
C ARG A 332 5.40 6.72 19.08
N ALA A 333 4.22 6.68 18.45
CA ALA A 333 3.09 5.93 18.97
C ALA A 333 3.38 4.42 19.09
N LYS A 334 4.42 3.92 18.42
CA LYS A 334 4.81 2.50 18.41
C LYS A 334 6.04 2.20 19.27
N TYR A 335 6.94 3.17 19.38
CA TYR A 335 8.30 3.01 19.88
C TYR A 335 8.70 4.00 20.98
N GLY A 336 7.87 5.02 21.24
CA GLY A 336 8.20 6.20 22.07
C GLY A 336 8.18 6.00 23.58
N GLY A 337 7.62 4.91 24.09
CA GLY A 337 7.35 4.74 25.52
C GLY A 337 6.11 5.50 25.97
#